data_AF-A0A432QXM5-F1
#
_entry.id   AF-A0A432QXM5-F1
#
_cell.length_a   1.000
_cell.length_b   1.000
_cell.length_c   1.000
_cell.angle_alpha   90.00
_cell.angle_beta   90.00
_cell.angle_gamma   90.00
#
_symmetry.space_group_name_H-M   'P 1'
#
loop_
_entity.id
_entity.type
_entity.pdbx_description
1 polymer ?
#
loop_
_entity_poly.entity_id
_entity_poly.type
_entity_poly.pdbx_seq_one_letter_code
_entity_poly.pdbx_strand_id
1 'polypeptide(L)'
;MDVVEKVRSGERVNLEDALKLYELDLFTLGELADEKRQALHGKKTYFNINRHINPTNICKDICKFCAYSASRKNPNPYTMSIDEIVEIAKNSWERGAKEVHIVSAHNPEAGLDWYLGMFKAIKEALPEIHIKALTAAEINFLSEEFGLSIDEVLDRMIENGVDSMPGGGAEIFDEKVRDYICKGIHGDLLGPIKNKPVQLDNGTIICPTSIEYEDEKNDDFWRVFFESTTDNGRTWEVTDYINDGIEFDAIQPSILFYPGNRMQILCRTRQDVISQSWSADMGKTWSKMTATSLPNPSAGTDAVTLKDGRQLLVYNHTTGDGPQPPHERQDHKE
;
A
#
# COMPACT_ATOMS: atom_id res chain seq x y z
N MET A 1 17.13 1.26 -35.69
CA MET A 1 17.45 2.31 -34.72
C MET A 1 17.39 1.68 -33.35
N ASP A 2 18.41 1.91 -32.53
CA ASP A 2 18.42 1.40 -31.16
C ASP A 2 17.36 2.12 -30.30
N VAL A 3 16.86 1.48 -29.24
CA VAL A 3 15.82 2.03 -28.38
C VAL A 3 16.30 3.29 -27.65
N VAL A 4 17.59 3.31 -27.27
CA VAL A 4 18.24 4.47 -26.63
C VAL A 4 18.28 5.67 -27.59
N GLU A 5 18.70 5.44 -28.84
CA GLU A 5 18.73 6.47 -29.90
C GLU A 5 17.33 7.04 -30.14
N LYS A 6 16.31 6.17 -30.18
CA LYS A 6 14.91 6.55 -30.36
C LYS A 6 14.40 7.44 -29.23
N VAL A 7 14.70 7.09 -27.98
CA VAL A 7 14.29 7.88 -26.81
C VAL A 7 14.98 9.25 -26.85
N ARG A 8 16.27 9.29 -27.18
CA ARG A 8 17.04 10.54 -27.28
C ARG A 8 16.62 11.43 -28.44
N SER A 9 16.16 10.86 -29.56
CA SER A 9 15.58 11.65 -30.67
C SER A 9 14.21 12.25 -30.32
N GLY A 10 13.61 11.86 -29.19
CA GLY A 10 12.32 12.35 -28.74
C GLY A 10 11.13 11.67 -29.44
N GLU A 11 11.38 10.61 -30.20
CA GLU A 11 10.33 9.84 -30.87
C GLU A 11 9.48 9.05 -29.87
N ARG A 12 8.21 8.81 -30.23
CA ARG A 12 7.29 8.03 -29.40
C ARG A 12 7.70 6.55 -29.40
N VAL A 13 7.92 6.01 -28.20
CA VAL A 13 8.13 4.58 -27.96
C VAL A 13 6.84 3.80 -28.24
N ASN A 14 6.96 2.66 -28.92
CA ASN A 14 5.87 1.71 -29.07
C ASN A 14 5.99 0.59 -28.00
N LEU A 15 5.09 -0.40 -28.05
CA LEU A 15 5.11 -1.53 -27.10
C LEU A 15 6.43 -2.32 -27.14
N GLU A 16 6.95 -2.62 -28.33
CA GLU A 16 8.20 -3.38 -28.48
C GLU A 16 9.41 -2.61 -27.91
N ASP A 17 9.45 -1.30 -28.16
CA ASP A 17 10.46 -0.41 -27.58
C ASP A 17 10.36 -0.39 -26.05
N ALA A 18 9.14 -0.26 -25.50
CA ALA A 18 8.91 -0.22 -24.06
C ALA A 18 9.37 -1.52 -23.37
N LEU A 19 9.14 -2.67 -23.99
CA LEU A 19 9.64 -3.96 -23.49
C LEU A 19 11.17 -4.01 -23.49
N LYS A 20 11.83 -3.46 -24.52
CA LYS A 20 13.30 -3.37 -24.55
C LYS A 20 13.85 -2.45 -23.45
N LEU A 21 13.11 -1.39 -23.08
CA LEU A 21 13.51 -0.50 -21.98
C LEU A 21 13.53 -1.22 -20.62
N TYR A 22 12.65 -2.19 -20.38
CA TYR A 22 12.66 -3.01 -19.15
C TYR A 22 13.93 -3.86 -19.00
N GLU A 23 14.61 -4.19 -20.10
CA GLU A 23 15.83 -4.99 -20.11
C GLU A 23 17.12 -4.17 -19.93
N LEU A 24 17.02 -2.83 -19.96
CA LEU A 24 18.16 -1.95 -19.73
C LEU A 24 18.61 -1.99 -18.26
N ASP A 25 19.89 -1.75 -18.03
CA ASP A 25 20.36 -1.52 -16.68
C ASP A 25 19.78 -0.20 -16.12
N LEU A 26 19.64 -0.17 -14.79
CA LEU A 26 19.00 0.94 -14.09
C LEU A 26 19.69 2.29 -14.33
N PHE A 27 21.01 2.32 -14.52
CA PHE A 27 21.74 3.58 -14.72
C PHE A 27 21.47 4.15 -16.10
N THR A 28 21.55 3.31 -17.14
CA THR A 28 21.20 3.74 -18.50
C THR A 28 19.75 4.22 -18.59
N LEU A 29 18.80 3.45 -18.03
CA LEU A 29 17.39 3.86 -18.02
C LEU A 29 17.16 5.14 -17.19
N GLY A 30 17.85 5.26 -16.05
CA GLY A 30 17.80 6.43 -15.19
C GLY A 30 18.32 7.70 -15.86
N GLU A 31 19.44 7.61 -16.60
CA GLU A 31 19.99 8.73 -17.37
C GLU A 31 19.01 9.20 -18.45
N LEU A 32 18.42 8.27 -19.21
CA LEU A 32 17.43 8.61 -20.24
C LEU A 32 16.18 9.26 -19.66
N ALA A 33 15.68 8.73 -18.55
CA ALA A 33 14.54 9.29 -17.84
C ALA A 33 14.87 10.69 -17.28
N ASP A 34 16.07 10.88 -16.74
CA ASP A 34 16.50 12.15 -16.18
C ASP A 34 16.73 13.22 -17.25
N GLU A 35 17.36 12.89 -18.38
CA GLU A 35 17.49 13.77 -19.54
C GLU A 35 16.11 14.29 -19.98
N LYS A 36 15.12 13.39 -20.11
CA LYS A 36 13.74 13.76 -20.48
C LYS A 36 13.07 14.62 -19.43
N ARG A 37 13.20 14.26 -18.14
CA ARG A 37 12.65 15.02 -17.01
C ARG A 37 13.24 16.42 -16.94
N GLN A 38 14.55 16.56 -17.09
CA GLN A 38 15.23 17.87 -17.09
C GLN A 38 14.86 18.71 -18.31
N ALA A 39 14.67 18.10 -19.49
CA ALA A 39 14.20 18.83 -20.67
C ALA A 39 12.79 19.43 -20.47
N LEU A 40 11.90 18.72 -19.76
CA LEU A 40 10.53 19.17 -19.49
C LEU A 40 10.42 20.12 -18.29
N HIS A 41 11.23 19.91 -17.25
CA HIS A 41 11.03 20.54 -15.94
C HIS A 41 12.26 21.24 -15.37
N GLY A 42 13.42 21.09 -16.01
CA GLY A 42 14.70 21.58 -15.52
C GLY A 42 15.00 21.05 -14.12
N LYS A 43 15.33 21.97 -13.20
CA LYS A 43 15.59 21.68 -11.79
C LYS A 43 14.34 21.81 -10.89
N LYS A 44 13.15 22.05 -11.45
CA LYS A 44 11.93 22.22 -10.66
C LYS A 44 11.42 20.87 -10.18
N THR A 45 11.04 20.82 -8.90
CA THR A 45 10.30 19.72 -8.29
C THR A 45 9.02 20.32 -7.71
N TYR A 46 7.87 19.81 -8.13
CA TYR A 46 6.56 20.33 -7.72
C TYR A 46 6.04 19.57 -6.50
N PHE A 47 5.44 20.29 -5.57
CA PHE A 47 4.70 19.73 -4.44
C PHE A 47 3.49 20.64 -4.15
N ASN A 48 2.49 20.09 -3.47
CA ASN A 48 1.37 20.86 -2.94
C ASN A 48 1.13 20.48 -1.48
N ILE A 49 0.29 21.26 -0.78
CA ILE A 49 -0.19 20.93 0.56
C ILE A 49 -1.64 20.48 0.39
N ASN A 50 -1.87 19.18 0.55
CA ASN A 50 -3.19 18.55 0.47
C ASN A 50 -3.50 17.76 1.74
N ARG A 51 -4.79 17.53 1.99
CA ARG A 51 -5.25 16.61 3.04
C ARG A 51 -5.93 15.41 2.42
N HIS A 52 -5.44 14.22 2.74
CA HIS A 52 -6.14 12.99 2.44
C HIS A 52 -7.28 12.75 3.44
N ILE A 53 -8.46 12.40 2.93
CA ILE A 53 -9.62 12.01 3.73
C ILE A 53 -10.14 10.69 3.17
N ASN A 54 -10.28 9.70 4.05
CA ASN A 54 -10.90 8.41 3.72
C ASN A 54 -12.23 8.29 4.47
N PRO A 55 -13.38 8.56 3.80
CA PRO A 55 -14.67 8.65 4.48
C PRO A 55 -15.19 7.35 5.10
N THR A 56 -14.78 6.19 4.59
CA THR A 56 -15.19 4.87 5.09
C THR A 56 -14.21 3.81 4.64
N ASN A 57 -14.02 2.79 5.48
CA ASN A 57 -13.22 1.60 5.16
C ASN A 57 -14.07 0.35 4.89
N ILE A 58 -15.40 0.46 4.90
CA ILE A 58 -16.33 -0.62 4.54
C ILE A 58 -16.36 -0.74 3.02
N CYS A 59 -16.02 -1.92 2.48
CA CYS A 59 -15.86 -2.11 1.04
C CYS A 59 -16.55 -3.38 0.56
N LYS A 60 -17.29 -3.28 -0.54
CA LYS A 60 -17.82 -4.42 -1.31
C LYS A 60 -16.70 -5.25 -1.95
N ASP A 61 -15.57 -4.60 -2.29
CA ASP A 61 -14.44 -5.24 -2.93
C ASP A 61 -13.46 -5.90 -1.95
N ILE A 62 -12.74 -6.88 -2.47
CA ILE A 62 -11.84 -7.75 -1.70
C ILE A 62 -10.46 -7.85 -2.35
N CYS A 63 -9.94 -6.75 -2.88
CA CYS A 63 -8.61 -6.66 -3.49
C CYS A 63 -7.53 -7.27 -2.58
N LYS A 64 -6.71 -8.17 -3.15
CA LYS A 64 -5.75 -8.98 -2.38
C LYS A 64 -4.67 -8.16 -1.67
N PHE A 65 -4.25 -7.07 -2.30
CA PHE A 65 -3.21 -6.16 -1.81
C PHE A 65 -3.75 -5.04 -0.91
N CYS A 66 -5.07 -4.82 -0.85
CA CYS A 66 -5.64 -3.72 -0.09
C CYS A 66 -5.59 -4.02 1.42
N ALA A 67 -4.94 -3.15 2.19
CA ALA A 67 -4.90 -3.22 3.66
C ALA A 67 -6.01 -2.39 4.32
N TYR A 68 -6.69 -1.54 3.55
CA TYR A 68 -7.64 -0.57 4.09
C TYR A 68 -9.03 -1.18 4.31
N SER A 69 -9.46 -2.13 3.46
CA SER A 69 -10.80 -2.72 3.52
C SER A 69 -11.09 -3.48 4.83
N ALA A 70 -12.15 -3.07 5.53
CA ALA A 70 -12.65 -3.72 6.73
C ALA A 70 -13.37 -5.05 6.45
N SER A 71 -13.90 -5.25 5.25
CA SER A 71 -14.52 -6.53 4.87
C SER A 71 -13.51 -7.67 4.69
N ARG A 72 -12.20 -7.38 4.76
CA ARG A 72 -11.12 -8.36 4.52
C ARG A 72 -10.04 -8.37 5.58
N LYS A 73 -9.45 -7.21 5.91
CA LYS A 73 -8.21 -7.15 6.70
C LYS A 73 -8.28 -6.24 7.92
N ASN A 74 -9.14 -5.22 7.91
CA ASN A 74 -9.21 -4.26 9.00
C ASN A 74 -10.35 -4.63 9.98
N PRO A 75 -10.07 -4.94 11.26
CA PRO A 75 -11.09 -5.35 12.22
C PRO A 75 -12.00 -4.19 12.69
N ASN A 76 -11.65 -2.94 12.37
CA ASN A 76 -12.32 -1.74 12.86
C ASN A 76 -13.10 -1.04 11.73
N PRO A 77 -14.34 -1.47 11.41
CA PRO A 77 -15.16 -0.85 10.39
C PRO A 77 -15.64 0.54 10.83
N TYR A 78 -15.64 1.50 9.90
CA TYR A 78 -16.20 2.83 10.13
C TYR A 78 -16.77 3.47 8.86
N THR A 79 -17.69 4.42 9.10
CA THR A 79 -18.19 5.38 8.10
C THR A 79 -18.31 6.72 8.81
N MET A 80 -17.60 7.73 8.32
CA MET A 80 -17.60 9.06 8.89
C MET A 80 -18.93 9.78 8.62
N SER A 81 -19.34 10.65 9.52
CA SER A 81 -20.38 11.65 9.26
C SER A 81 -19.84 12.76 8.34
N ILE A 82 -20.76 13.42 7.63
CA ILE A 82 -20.41 14.59 6.79
C ILE A 82 -19.80 15.71 7.65
N ASP A 83 -20.30 15.91 8.87
CA ASP A 83 -19.78 16.93 9.78
C ASP A 83 -18.31 16.67 10.15
N GLU A 84 -17.93 15.42 10.46
CA GLU A 84 -16.54 15.04 10.71
C GLU A 84 -15.65 15.29 9.49
N ILE A 85 -16.13 14.95 8.28
CA ILE A 85 -15.39 15.18 7.02
C ILE A 85 -15.15 16.67 6.79
N VAL A 86 -16.18 17.50 6.97
CA VAL A 86 -16.09 18.97 6.83
C VAL A 86 -15.15 19.55 7.87
N GLU A 87 -15.20 19.07 9.10
CA GLU A 87 -14.33 19.53 10.18
C GLU A 87 -12.85 19.21 9.88
N ILE A 88 -12.55 18.02 9.35
CA ILE A 88 -11.19 17.69 8.88
C ILE A 88 -10.74 18.63 7.76
N ALA A 89 -11.63 18.94 6.82
CA ALA A 89 -11.32 19.86 5.71
C ALA A 89 -11.01 21.28 6.23
N LYS A 90 -11.82 21.82 7.15
CA LYS A 90 -11.62 23.14 7.77
C LYS A 90 -10.29 23.22 8.52
N ASN A 91 -10.04 22.28 9.42
CA ASN A 91 -8.79 22.21 10.18
C ASN A 91 -7.57 22.12 9.25
N SER A 92 -7.69 21.42 8.13
CA SER A 92 -6.60 21.31 7.15
C SER A 92 -6.39 22.60 6.36
N TRP A 93 -7.47 23.29 5.98
CA TRP A 93 -7.42 24.59 5.31
C TRP A 93 -6.77 25.66 6.19
N GLU A 94 -7.11 25.71 7.48
CA GLU A 94 -6.50 26.62 8.45
C GLU A 94 -4.99 26.38 8.59
N ARG A 95 -4.54 25.13 8.38
CA ARG A 95 -3.12 24.75 8.34
C ARG A 95 -2.46 24.95 6.98
N GLY A 96 -3.16 25.58 6.03
CA GLY A 96 -2.63 25.97 4.72
C GLY A 96 -2.81 24.96 3.60
N ALA A 97 -3.55 23.86 3.81
CA ALA A 97 -3.90 22.96 2.73
C ALA A 97 -4.72 23.71 1.67
N LYS A 98 -4.46 23.43 0.39
CA LYS A 98 -5.18 24.03 -0.75
C LYS A 98 -6.10 23.04 -1.46
N GLU A 99 -6.01 21.78 -1.08
CA GLU A 99 -6.71 20.67 -1.68
C GLU A 99 -7.10 19.64 -0.62
N VAL A 100 -8.31 19.10 -0.74
CA VAL A 100 -8.68 17.83 -0.11
C VAL A 100 -8.66 16.73 -1.17
N HIS A 101 -8.01 15.63 -0.84
CA HIS A 101 -7.95 14.42 -1.65
C HIS A 101 -8.81 13.35 -0.98
N ILE A 102 -9.94 13.03 -1.60
CA ILE A 102 -10.94 12.11 -1.07
C ILE A 102 -10.95 10.82 -1.91
N VAL A 103 -10.61 9.71 -1.28
CA VAL A 103 -10.76 8.36 -1.85
C VAL A 103 -11.45 7.48 -0.83
N SER A 104 -12.38 6.66 -1.31
CA SER A 104 -13.34 5.96 -0.44
C SER A 104 -13.37 4.48 -0.76
N ALA A 105 -13.69 3.67 0.24
CA ALA A 105 -14.10 2.29 -0.03
C ALA A 105 -15.44 2.25 -0.78
N HIS A 106 -15.70 1.16 -1.50
CA HIS A 106 -16.98 0.88 -2.18
C HIS A 106 -18.05 0.46 -1.17
N ASN A 107 -18.50 1.41 -0.35
CA ASN A 107 -19.45 1.16 0.72
C ASN A 107 -20.90 1.15 0.18
N PRO A 108 -21.57 -0.02 0.13
CA PRO A 108 -22.96 -0.12 -0.37
C PRO A 108 -23.99 0.47 0.61
N GLU A 109 -23.63 0.68 1.88
CA GLU A 109 -24.53 1.15 2.93
C GLU A 109 -24.58 2.68 3.03
N ALA A 110 -23.60 3.38 2.46
CA ALA A 110 -23.50 4.84 2.57
C ALA A 110 -24.55 5.59 1.74
N GLY A 111 -24.94 5.06 0.57
CA GLY A 111 -25.86 5.72 -0.34
C GLY A 111 -25.24 6.87 -1.15
N LEU A 112 -25.78 7.14 -2.34
CA LEU A 112 -25.27 8.18 -3.25
C LEU A 112 -25.30 9.58 -2.62
N ASP A 113 -26.37 9.89 -1.89
CA ASP A 113 -26.58 11.21 -1.27
C ASP A 113 -25.50 11.53 -0.22
N TRP A 114 -24.93 10.53 0.45
CA TRP A 114 -23.85 10.74 1.38
C TRP A 114 -22.55 11.14 0.67
N TYR A 115 -22.21 10.47 -0.45
CA TYR A 115 -21.04 10.83 -1.26
C TYR A 115 -21.16 12.24 -1.84
N LEU A 116 -22.31 12.57 -2.44
CA LEU A 116 -22.52 13.90 -3.02
C LEU A 116 -22.64 14.98 -1.93
N GLY A 117 -23.30 14.64 -0.83
CA GLY A 117 -23.50 15.51 0.32
C GLY A 117 -22.18 15.94 0.96
N MET A 118 -21.19 15.04 1.09
CA MET A 118 -19.88 15.43 1.62
C MET A 118 -19.16 16.45 0.73
N PHE A 119 -19.19 16.31 -0.59
CA PHE A 119 -18.54 17.25 -1.51
C PHE A 119 -19.19 18.62 -1.42
N LYS A 120 -20.53 18.64 -1.46
CA LYS A 120 -21.32 19.85 -1.36
C LYS A 120 -21.06 20.58 -0.05
N ALA A 121 -21.10 19.87 1.08
CA ALA A 121 -20.89 20.45 2.40
C ALA A 121 -19.46 21.00 2.56
N ILE A 122 -18.43 20.31 2.03
CA ILE A 122 -17.07 20.84 2.01
C ILE A 122 -17.01 22.13 1.18
N LYS A 123 -17.58 22.14 -0.03
CA LYS A 123 -17.52 23.30 -0.93
C LYS A 123 -18.29 24.51 -0.38
N GLU A 124 -19.42 24.28 0.28
CA GLU A 124 -20.19 25.33 0.98
C GLU A 124 -19.38 25.93 2.15
N ALA A 125 -18.70 25.09 2.93
CA ALA A 125 -17.88 25.54 4.05
C ALA A 125 -16.57 26.22 3.62
N LEU A 126 -15.97 25.76 2.52
CA LEU A 126 -14.67 26.20 2.01
C LEU A 126 -14.74 26.40 0.48
N PRO A 127 -15.35 27.49 -0.02
CA PRO A 127 -15.55 27.68 -1.47
C PRO A 127 -14.27 27.69 -2.31
N GLU A 128 -13.14 28.06 -1.70
CA GLU A 128 -11.84 28.16 -2.37
C GLU A 128 -11.00 26.87 -2.31
N ILE A 129 -11.41 25.85 -1.55
CA ILE A 129 -10.63 24.60 -1.48
C ILE A 129 -10.84 23.76 -2.74
N HIS A 130 -9.76 23.21 -3.29
CA HIS A 130 -9.84 22.26 -4.40
C HIS A 130 -10.29 20.89 -3.87
N ILE A 131 -11.35 20.32 -4.43
CA ILE A 131 -11.83 18.98 -4.11
C ILE A 131 -11.35 18.03 -5.20
N LYS A 132 -10.37 17.20 -4.86
CA LYS A 132 -9.92 16.07 -5.68
C LYS A 132 -10.55 14.79 -5.13
N ALA A 133 -11.59 14.27 -5.76
CA ALA A 133 -12.38 13.20 -5.18
C ALA A 133 -12.68 12.06 -6.15
N LEU A 134 -12.67 10.84 -5.60
CA LEU A 134 -13.07 9.56 -6.20
C LEU A 134 -12.25 9.12 -7.42
N THR A 135 -11.77 7.88 -7.42
CA THR A 135 -11.14 7.30 -8.61
C THR A 135 -12.20 6.75 -9.55
N ALA A 136 -11.75 6.31 -10.74
CA ALA A 136 -12.62 5.62 -11.69
C ALA A 136 -13.26 4.34 -11.10
N ALA A 137 -12.65 3.71 -10.09
CA ALA A 137 -13.22 2.55 -9.42
C ALA A 137 -14.48 2.92 -8.63
N GLU A 138 -14.44 3.99 -7.84
CA GLU A 138 -15.62 4.48 -7.12
C GLU A 138 -16.70 4.98 -8.09
N ILE A 139 -16.34 5.61 -9.22
CA ILE A 139 -17.34 6.00 -10.24
C ILE A 139 -18.06 4.78 -10.80
N ASN A 140 -17.32 3.73 -11.15
CA ASN A 140 -17.91 2.48 -11.64
C ASN A 140 -18.82 1.86 -10.59
N PHE A 141 -18.37 1.81 -9.33
CA PHE A 141 -19.17 1.31 -8.22
C PHE A 141 -20.49 2.09 -8.07
N LEU A 142 -20.45 3.43 -8.01
CA LEU A 142 -21.65 4.26 -7.88
C LEU A 142 -22.58 4.10 -9.09
N SER A 143 -22.02 4.00 -10.30
CA SER A 143 -22.77 3.77 -11.53
C SER A 143 -23.55 2.46 -11.48
N GLU A 144 -22.89 1.35 -11.12
CA GLU A 144 -23.51 0.03 -11.01
C GLU A 144 -24.53 -0.05 -9.87
N GLU A 145 -24.17 0.47 -8.70
CA GLU A 145 -24.98 0.34 -7.47
C GLU A 145 -26.27 1.16 -7.56
N PHE A 146 -26.24 2.33 -8.22
CA PHE A 146 -27.39 3.24 -8.33
C PHE A 146 -28.03 3.27 -9.73
N GLY A 147 -27.56 2.44 -10.67
CA GLY A 147 -28.12 2.37 -12.03
C GLY A 147 -27.97 3.66 -12.83
N LEU A 148 -26.89 4.41 -12.60
CA LEU A 148 -26.57 5.66 -13.29
C LEU A 148 -25.52 5.39 -14.37
N SER A 149 -25.53 6.17 -15.45
CA SER A 149 -24.40 6.22 -16.37
C SER A 149 -23.18 6.87 -15.72
N ILE A 150 -21.98 6.57 -16.23
CA ILE A 150 -20.73 7.19 -15.78
C ILE A 150 -20.81 8.72 -15.89
N ASP A 151 -21.35 9.24 -17.01
CA ASP A 151 -21.53 10.67 -17.23
C ASP A 151 -22.45 11.29 -16.18
N GLU A 152 -23.56 10.65 -15.82
CA GLU A 152 -24.47 11.14 -14.77
C GLU A 152 -23.80 11.20 -13.39
N VAL A 153 -22.93 10.25 -13.05
CA VAL A 153 -22.18 10.28 -11.79
C VAL A 153 -21.19 11.45 -11.80
N LEU A 154 -20.45 11.63 -12.89
CA LEU A 154 -19.48 12.72 -13.05
C LEU A 154 -20.16 14.10 -13.03
N ASP A 155 -21.28 14.26 -13.73
CA ASP A 155 -22.06 15.49 -13.74
C ASP A 155 -22.53 15.84 -12.33
N ARG A 156 -23.08 14.87 -11.59
CA ARG A 156 -23.49 15.07 -10.19
C ARG A 156 -22.30 15.43 -9.29
N MET A 157 -21.13 14.84 -9.49
CA MET A 157 -19.93 15.20 -8.74
C MET A 157 -19.51 16.65 -8.99
N ILE A 158 -19.50 17.08 -10.26
CA ILE A 158 -19.20 18.46 -10.64
C ILE A 158 -20.21 19.42 -10.02
N GLU A 159 -21.51 19.11 -10.13
CA GLU A 159 -22.60 19.90 -9.54
C GLU A 159 -22.47 20.05 -8.01
N ASN A 160 -21.91 19.05 -7.33
CA ASN A 160 -21.67 19.06 -5.89
C ASN A 160 -20.26 19.54 -5.50
N GLY A 161 -19.49 20.09 -6.45
CA GLY A 161 -18.26 20.83 -6.17
C GLY A 161 -16.95 20.05 -6.29
N VAL A 162 -16.95 18.87 -6.91
CA VAL A 162 -15.71 18.16 -7.25
C VAL A 162 -15.00 18.86 -8.42
N ASP A 163 -13.71 19.17 -8.26
CA ASP A 163 -12.92 19.92 -9.25
C ASP A 163 -12.03 19.01 -10.12
N SER A 164 -11.61 17.87 -9.59
CA SER A 164 -10.77 16.90 -10.33
C SER A 164 -10.87 15.49 -9.73
N MET A 165 -10.42 14.48 -10.47
CA MET A 165 -10.31 13.12 -9.95
C MET A 165 -8.86 12.70 -9.72
N PRO A 166 -8.57 11.90 -8.67
CA PRO A 166 -7.31 11.18 -8.54
C PRO A 166 -7.21 9.98 -9.48
N GLY A 167 -5.98 9.48 -9.68
CA GLY A 167 -5.66 8.41 -10.64
C GLY A 167 -5.55 7.00 -10.05
N GLY A 168 -6.02 6.75 -8.83
CA GLY A 168 -6.00 5.41 -8.21
C GLY A 168 -6.96 4.41 -8.90
N GLY A 169 -6.96 3.15 -8.48
CA GLY A 169 -7.92 2.13 -8.94
C GLY A 169 -7.62 1.51 -10.32
N ALA A 170 -6.68 2.06 -11.08
CA ALA A 170 -6.23 1.48 -12.35
C ALA A 170 -5.46 0.17 -12.17
N GLU A 171 -4.69 0.03 -11.08
CA GLU A 171 -3.87 -1.15 -10.75
C GLU A 171 -3.07 -1.67 -11.96
N ILE A 172 -3.44 -2.82 -12.50
CA ILE A 172 -2.94 -3.38 -13.75
C ILE A 172 -4.14 -3.59 -14.69
N PHE A 173 -4.03 -3.13 -15.94
CA PHE A 173 -5.10 -3.26 -16.94
C PHE A 173 -5.17 -4.63 -17.61
N ASP A 174 -4.12 -5.46 -17.54
CA ASP A 174 -4.20 -6.84 -18.01
C ASP A 174 -5.32 -7.57 -17.26
N GLU A 175 -6.33 -8.05 -17.99
CA GLU A 175 -7.55 -8.61 -17.42
C GLU A 175 -7.28 -9.82 -16.52
N LYS A 176 -6.30 -10.66 -16.87
CA LYS A 176 -5.96 -11.85 -16.07
C LYS A 176 -5.32 -11.45 -14.76
N VAL A 177 -4.40 -10.48 -14.80
CA VAL A 177 -3.77 -9.94 -13.59
C VAL A 177 -4.82 -9.23 -12.74
N ARG A 178 -5.65 -8.38 -13.34
CA ARG A 178 -6.71 -7.62 -12.65
C ARG A 178 -7.72 -8.54 -11.98
N ASP A 179 -8.21 -9.55 -12.68
CA ASP A 179 -9.10 -10.57 -12.10
C ASP A 179 -8.43 -11.29 -10.95
N TYR A 180 -7.14 -11.55 -11.04
CA TYR A 180 -6.41 -12.20 -9.96
C TYR A 180 -6.21 -11.30 -8.73
N ILE A 181 -5.88 -10.01 -8.90
CA ILE A 181 -5.52 -9.13 -7.76
C ILE A 181 -6.71 -8.34 -7.19
N CYS A 182 -7.72 -8.03 -8.01
CA CYS A 182 -8.89 -7.22 -7.62
C CYS A 182 -10.11 -8.08 -7.24
N LYS A 183 -10.19 -9.34 -7.67
CA LYS A 183 -11.21 -10.30 -7.21
C LYS A 183 -10.56 -11.22 -6.18
N GLY A 184 -10.84 -10.96 -4.91
CA GLY A 184 -10.34 -11.76 -3.80
C GLY A 184 -10.89 -13.18 -3.81
N ILE A 185 -10.12 -14.09 -3.24
CA ILE A 185 -10.63 -15.36 -2.71
C ILE A 185 -11.12 -15.05 -1.29
N HIS A 186 -12.29 -15.57 -0.93
CA HIS A 186 -12.87 -15.48 0.40
C HIS A 186 -12.07 -16.36 1.38
N GLY A 187 -11.74 -15.85 2.57
CA GLY A 187 -11.06 -16.60 3.64
C GLY A 187 -9.59 -16.23 3.83
N ASP A 188 -9.22 -15.96 5.09
CA ASP A 188 -7.94 -16.02 5.83
C ASP A 188 -6.58 -15.67 5.16
N LEU A 189 -6.55 -15.23 3.90
CA LEU A 189 -5.33 -14.90 3.15
C LEU A 189 -5.13 -13.38 3.07
N LEU A 190 -4.07 -12.90 3.73
CA LEU A 190 -3.69 -11.51 3.80
C LEU A 190 -2.70 -11.12 2.70
N GLY A 191 -1.96 -12.07 2.14
CA GLY A 191 -0.87 -11.79 1.21
C GLY A 191 0.29 -11.03 1.87
N PRO A 192 1.22 -10.47 1.08
CA PRO A 192 2.40 -9.82 1.63
C PRO A 192 2.02 -8.57 2.43
N ILE A 193 2.53 -8.45 3.66
CA ILE A 193 2.28 -7.29 4.52
C ILE A 193 3.50 -6.39 4.50
N LYS A 194 3.37 -5.27 3.77
CA LYS A 194 4.39 -4.24 3.48
C LYS A 194 5.54 -4.73 2.60
N ASN A 195 6.20 -5.84 2.93
CA ASN A 195 7.40 -6.32 2.23
C ASN A 195 7.05 -7.31 1.11
N LYS A 196 7.82 -7.24 0.01
CA LYS A 196 7.53 -7.91 -1.27
C LYS A 196 7.43 -9.44 -1.15
N PRO A 197 6.53 -10.10 -1.91
CA PRO A 197 6.58 -11.54 -2.09
C PRO A 197 7.83 -11.92 -2.88
N VAL A 198 8.26 -13.16 -2.73
CA VAL A 198 9.40 -13.72 -3.48
C VAL A 198 8.95 -14.92 -4.28
N GLN A 199 9.54 -15.12 -5.47
CA GLN A 199 9.31 -16.30 -6.29
C GLN A 199 10.57 -17.18 -6.26
N LEU A 200 10.38 -18.46 -5.93
CA LEU A 200 11.42 -19.48 -5.93
C LEU A 200 11.66 -20.00 -7.35
N ASP A 201 12.83 -20.63 -7.57
CA ASP A 201 13.21 -21.18 -8.89
C ASP A 201 12.23 -22.22 -9.45
N ASN A 202 11.51 -22.94 -8.57
CA ASN A 202 10.49 -23.91 -8.97
C ASN A 202 9.13 -23.25 -9.30
N GLY A 203 9.04 -21.93 -9.28
CA GLY A 203 7.83 -21.15 -9.55
C GLY A 203 6.96 -20.86 -8.33
N THR A 204 7.24 -21.46 -7.16
CA THR A 204 6.49 -21.19 -5.92
C THR A 204 6.62 -19.73 -5.52
N ILE A 205 5.49 -19.08 -5.22
CA ILE A 205 5.46 -17.71 -4.69
C ILE A 205 5.23 -17.79 -3.19
N ILE A 206 6.04 -17.06 -2.41
CA ILE A 206 5.93 -16.94 -0.96
C ILE A 206 5.66 -15.48 -0.61
N CYS A 207 4.57 -15.25 0.12
CA CYS A 207 4.20 -13.96 0.69
C CYS A 207 4.66 -13.93 2.15
N PRO A 208 5.60 -13.03 2.52
CA PRO A 208 5.89 -12.76 3.92
C PRO A 208 4.74 -11.96 4.54
N THR A 209 4.04 -12.57 5.47
CA THR A 209 2.81 -12.03 6.05
C THR A 209 3.01 -11.74 7.53
N SER A 210 2.19 -10.84 8.07
CA SER A 210 2.11 -10.61 9.50
C SER A 210 0.76 -10.01 9.89
N ILE A 211 0.31 -10.24 11.11
CA ILE A 211 -0.92 -9.67 11.65
C ILE A 211 -0.65 -8.82 12.88
N GLU A 212 -1.56 -7.89 13.11
CA GLU A 212 -1.77 -7.25 14.40
C GLU A 212 -3.07 -7.82 14.96
N TYR A 213 -3.04 -8.36 16.18
CA TYR A 213 -4.24 -8.88 16.84
C TYR A 213 -4.29 -8.42 18.28
N GLU A 214 -5.51 -8.17 18.76
CA GLU A 214 -5.81 -7.86 20.15
C GLU A 214 -6.16 -9.15 20.90
N ASP A 215 -5.64 -9.32 22.12
CA ASP A 215 -6.09 -10.39 23.01
C ASP A 215 -7.38 -10.00 23.78
N GLU A 216 -7.88 -10.90 24.62
CA GLU A 216 -9.10 -10.67 25.42
C GLU A 216 -8.97 -9.50 26.43
N LYS A 217 -7.77 -8.97 26.62
CA LYS A 217 -7.47 -7.83 27.51
C LYS A 217 -7.22 -6.54 26.72
N ASN A 218 -7.41 -6.56 25.40
CA ASN A 218 -7.11 -5.47 24.47
C ASN A 218 -5.61 -5.12 24.42
N ASP A 219 -4.73 -6.10 24.66
CA ASP A 219 -3.31 -5.94 24.41
C ASP A 219 -3.00 -6.30 22.93
N ASP A 220 -2.31 -5.40 22.22
CA ASP A 220 -1.91 -5.58 20.81
C ASP A 220 -0.65 -6.44 20.68
N PHE A 221 -0.68 -7.46 19.82
CA PHE A 221 0.48 -8.30 19.52
C PHE A 221 0.68 -8.47 18.01
N TRP A 222 1.94 -8.58 17.57
CA TRP A 222 2.30 -8.85 16.18
C TRP A 222 2.87 -10.25 15.98
N ARG A 223 2.32 -10.96 15.00
CA ARG A 223 2.78 -12.30 14.61
C ARG A 223 3.09 -12.38 13.13
N VAL A 224 4.07 -13.21 12.81
CA VAL A 224 4.55 -13.48 11.45
C VAL A 224 4.15 -14.89 11.04
N PHE A 225 3.72 -15.02 9.79
CA PHE A 225 3.46 -16.29 9.12
C PHE A 225 3.68 -16.12 7.60
N PHE A 226 3.54 -17.19 6.85
CA PHE A 226 3.75 -17.18 5.41
C PHE A 226 2.57 -17.81 4.69
N GLU A 227 2.22 -17.20 3.56
CA GLU A 227 1.28 -17.75 2.61
C GLU A 227 2.06 -18.10 1.34
N SER A 228 1.86 -19.30 0.81
CA SER A 228 2.56 -19.74 -0.39
C SER A 228 1.63 -20.36 -1.41
N THR A 229 2.03 -20.30 -2.67
CA THR A 229 1.28 -20.89 -3.78
C THR A 229 2.22 -21.51 -4.80
N THR A 230 1.82 -22.65 -5.35
CA THR A 230 2.57 -23.41 -6.37
C THR A 230 1.92 -23.36 -7.75
N ASP A 231 0.72 -22.80 -7.85
CA ASP A 231 -0.12 -22.85 -9.05
C ASP A 231 -0.54 -21.44 -9.52
N ASN A 232 0.34 -20.47 -9.30
CA ASN A 232 0.13 -19.04 -9.57
C ASN A 232 -1.07 -18.47 -8.79
N GLY A 233 -1.25 -18.90 -7.55
CA GLY A 233 -2.21 -18.37 -6.60
C GLY A 233 -3.64 -18.86 -6.75
N ARG A 234 -3.85 -19.99 -7.42
CA ARG A 234 -5.17 -20.65 -7.48
C ARG A 234 -5.45 -21.35 -6.14
N THR A 235 -4.44 -21.96 -5.55
CA THR A 235 -4.47 -22.52 -4.20
C THR A 235 -3.34 -21.97 -3.35
N TRP A 236 -3.57 -21.94 -2.04
CA TRP A 236 -2.65 -21.38 -1.06
C TRP A 236 -2.44 -22.32 0.11
N GLU A 237 -1.21 -22.39 0.58
CA GLU A 237 -0.83 -23.02 1.84
C GLU A 237 -0.40 -21.92 2.83
N VAL A 238 -0.86 -22.02 4.07
CA VAL A 238 -0.56 -21.04 5.14
C VAL A 238 0.22 -21.76 6.23
N THR A 239 1.33 -21.18 6.66
CA THR A 239 2.09 -21.72 7.80
C THR A 239 1.44 -21.33 9.13
N ASP A 240 1.76 -22.06 10.19
CA ASP A 240 1.54 -21.56 11.55
C ASP A 240 2.34 -20.26 11.80
N TYR A 241 1.99 -19.54 12.86
CA TYR A 241 2.78 -18.42 13.34
C TYR A 241 4.16 -18.88 13.80
N ILE A 242 5.20 -18.14 13.40
CA ILE A 242 6.59 -18.48 13.72
C ILE A 242 7.12 -17.76 14.98
N ASN A 243 6.28 -16.93 15.59
CA ASN A 243 6.51 -16.25 16.86
C ASN A 243 5.19 -16.16 17.66
N ASP A 244 5.30 -15.95 18.97
CA ASP A 244 4.16 -15.84 19.89
C ASP A 244 3.58 -14.42 19.99
N GLY A 245 4.30 -13.42 19.47
CA GLY A 245 4.01 -11.99 19.61
C GLY A 245 4.49 -11.37 20.92
N ILE A 246 5.07 -12.16 21.83
CA ILE A 246 5.49 -11.74 23.17
C ILE A 246 7.02 -11.65 23.26
N GLU A 247 7.74 -12.74 22.96
CA GLU A 247 9.21 -12.76 23.00
C GLU A 247 9.79 -11.79 21.95
N PHE A 248 9.20 -11.83 20.76
CA PHE A 248 9.40 -10.85 19.70
C PHE A 248 8.06 -10.46 19.13
N ASP A 249 7.67 -9.23 19.36
CA ASP A 249 6.49 -8.59 18.79
C ASP A 249 6.87 -8.09 17.40
N ALA A 250 6.83 -9.00 16.42
CA ALA A 250 7.51 -8.90 15.14
C ALA A 250 6.53 -8.78 13.97
N ILE A 251 6.89 -7.97 12.97
CA ILE A 251 6.00 -7.67 11.84
C ILE A 251 6.79 -7.36 10.56
N GLN A 252 6.12 -7.45 9.40
CA GLN A 252 6.62 -7.04 8.08
C GLN A 252 7.95 -7.71 7.69
N PRO A 253 7.99 -9.04 7.49
CA PRO A 253 9.23 -9.77 7.23
C PRO A 253 9.80 -9.43 5.85
N SER A 254 11.11 -9.21 5.75
CA SER A 254 11.84 -9.30 4.48
C SER A 254 12.48 -10.67 4.33
N ILE A 255 12.43 -11.26 3.14
CA ILE A 255 13.05 -12.57 2.85
C ILE A 255 14.39 -12.37 2.12
N LEU A 256 15.42 -13.08 2.59
CA LEU A 256 16.76 -13.14 2.01
C LEU A 256 17.14 -14.59 1.67
N PHE A 257 17.94 -14.77 0.63
CA PHE A 257 18.38 -16.06 0.10
C PHE A 257 19.86 -16.32 0.31
N TYR A 258 20.20 -17.57 0.63
CA TYR A 258 21.56 -18.03 0.89
C TYR A 258 21.85 -19.35 0.18
N PRO A 259 23.14 -19.69 -0.06
CA PRO A 259 23.52 -20.98 -0.63
C PRO A 259 22.93 -22.17 0.16
N GLY A 260 22.63 -23.25 -0.57
CA GLY A 260 22.11 -24.49 -0.01
C GLY A 260 20.63 -24.41 0.37
N ASN A 261 19.81 -23.71 -0.41
CA ASN A 261 18.36 -23.58 -0.20
C ASN A 261 17.97 -22.96 1.14
N ARG A 262 18.86 -22.16 1.72
CA ARG A 262 18.62 -21.49 2.99
C ARG A 262 18.00 -20.14 2.76
N MET A 263 17.02 -19.81 3.59
CA MET A 263 16.38 -18.51 3.61
C MET A 263 16.50 -17.91 5.00
N GLN A 264 16.56 -16.59 5.07
CA GLN A 264 16.47 -15.83 6.31
C GLN A 264 15.32 -14.85 6.18
N ILE A 265 14.58 -14.65 7.25
CA ILE A 265 13.73 -13.48 7.39
C ILE A 265 14.34 -12.47 8.34
N LEU A 266 14.08 -11.19 8.08
CA LEU A 266 14.35 -10.09 8.99
C LEU A 266 13.06 -9.34 9.25
N CYS A 267 12.71 -9.13 10.51
CA CYS A 267 11.50 -8.43 10.93
C CYS A 267 11.86 -7.22 11.78
N ARG A 268 11.07 -6.14 11.68
CA ARG A 268 11.09 -5.10 12.71
C ARG A 268 10.31 -5.59 13.93
N THR A 269 10.68 -5.12 15.11
CA THR A 269 10.02 -5.51 16.36
C THR A 269 9.69 -4.31 17.23
N ARG A 270 8.82 -4.47 18.25
CA ARG A 270 8.64 -3.46 19.31
C ARG A 270 9.76 -3.50 20.37
N GLN A 271 10.63 -4.51 20.34
CA GLN A 271 11.73 -4.71 21.29
C GLN A 271 13.04 -4.01 20.86
N ASP A 272 12.94 -2.93 20.09
CA ASP A 272 14.07 -2.10 19.64
C ASP A 272 15.19 -2.83 18.87
N VAL A 273 14.89 -3.99 18.26
CA VAL A 273 15.86 -4.82 17.55
C VAL A 273 15.27 -5.41 16.28
N ILE A 274 16.11 -5.64 15.27
CA ILE A 274 15.74 -6.51 14.15
C ILE A 274 15.80 -7.96 14.61
N SER A 275 14.69 -8.69 14.50
CA SER A 275 14.68 -10.14 14.73
C SER A 275 14.92 -10.90 13.43
N GLN A 276 15.33 -12.17 13.57
CA GLN A 276 15.60 -13.07 12.46
C GLN A 276 15.04 -14.47 12.72
N SER A 277 14.70 -15.18 11.64
CA SER A 277 14.47 -16.62 11.64
C SER A 277 15.01 -17.22 10.33
N TRP A 278 15.33 -18.51 10.35
CA TRP A 278 15.97 -19.21 9.25
C TRP A 278 15.12 -20.38 8.78
N SER A 279 15.08 -20.60 7.47
CA SER A 279 14.55 -21.81 6.85
C SER A 279 15.68 -22.55 6.13
N ALA A 280 15.66 -23.88 6.23
CA ALA A 280 16.58 -24.79 5.53
C ALA A 280 15.88 -25.60 4.42
N ASP A 281 14.59 -25.35 4.19
CA ASP A 281 13.73 -26.12 3.31
C ASP A 281 12.87 -25.23 2.40
N MET A 282 13.45 -24.09 1.99
CA MET A 282 12.82 -23.11 1.09
C MET A 282 11.50 -22.52 1.62
N GLY A 283 11.45 -22.22 2.91
CA GLY A 283 10.35 -21.50 3.55
C GLY A 283 9.19 -22.40 4.00
N LYS A 284 9.32 -23.72 3.93
CA LYS A 284 8.29 -24.66 4.44
C LYS A 284 8.27 -24.68 5.97
N THR A 285 9.44 -24.66 6.60
CA THR A 285 9.59 -24.53 8.05
C THR A 285 10.60 -23.45 8.41
N TRP A 286 10.40 -22.87 9.59
CA TRP A 286 11.19 -21.75 10.10
C TRP A 286 11.71 -22.06 11.50
N SER A 287 12.95 -21.66 11.77
CA SER A 287 13.56 -21.80 13.09
C SER A 287 12.88 -20.90 14.12
N LYS A 288 13.16 -21.14 15.41
CA LYS A 288 12.80 -20.17 16.46
C LYS A 288 13.34 -18.79 16.10
N MET A 289 12.51 -17.76 16.27
CA MET A 289 12.92 -16.36 16.08
C MET A 289 13.95 -15.95 17.13
N THR A 290 14.97 -15.20 16.71
CA THR A 290 16.05 -14.71 17.58
C THR A 290 16.36 -13.25 17.28
N ALA A 291 16.94 -12.53 18.23
CA ALA A 291 17.44 -11.18 17.99
C ALA A 291 18.69 -11.21 17.10
N THR A 292 18.82 -10.21 16.23
CA THR A 292 20.12 -9.87 15.59
C THR A 292 20.91 -8.90 16.48
N SER A 293 22.09 -8.51 16.04
CA SER A 293 22.86 -7.41 16.67
C SER A 293 22.46 -6.01 16.16
N LEU A 294 21.42 -5.90 15.32
CA LEU A 294 21.05 -4.65 14.65
C LEU A 294 19.90 -3.96 15.41
N PRO A 295 20.12 -2.76 15.99
CA PRO A 295 19.07 -2.03 16.69
C PRO A 295 18.05 -1.44 15.70
N ASN A 296 16.78 -1.34 16.06
CA ASN A 296 15.77 -0.72 15.22
C ASN A 296 14.62 -0.17 16.08
N PRO A 297 14.21 1.10 15.95
CA PRO A 297 13.20 1.72 16.82
C PRO A 297 11.77 1.33 16.41
N SER A 298 11.55 0.09 15.97
CA SER A 298 10.33 -0.39 15.31
C SER A 298 9.98 0.31 13.97
N ALA A 299 10.93 1.02 13.36
CA ALA A 299 10.73 1.65 12.06
C ALA A 299 10.69 0.62 10.91
N GLY A 300 9.93 0.92 9.86
CA GLY A 300 9.83 0.08 8.66
C GLY A 300 11.20 -0.26 8.05
N THR A 301 11.37 -1.52 7.63
CA THR A 301 12.61 -2.03 7.02
C THR A 301 12.33 -2.78 5.72
N ASP A 302 13.27 -2.79 4.79
CA ASP A 302 13.24 -3.69 3.62
C ASP A 302 14.63 -4.28 3.36
N ALA A 303 14.66 -5.51 2.85
CA ALA A 303 15.89 -6.21 2.55
C ALA A 303 15.80 -6.95 1.19
N VAL A 304 16.95 -7.16 0.55
CA VAL A 304 17.03 -7.89 -0.72
C VAL A 304 18.38 -8.60 -0.87
N THR A 305 18.35 -9.78 -1.50
CA THR A 305 19.55 -10.48 -1.95
C THR A 305 19.92 -10.04 -3.36
N LEU A 306 21.16 -9.60 -3.56
CA LEU A 306 21.70 -9.23 -4.87
C LEU A 306 22.10 -10.48 -5.69
N LYS A 307 22.24 -10.30 -7.01
CA LYS A 307 22.65 -11.38 -7.94
C LYS A 307 24.00 -12.02 -7.57
N ASP A 308 24.87 -11.28 -6.89
CA ASP A 308 26.18 -11.77 -6.42
C ASP A 308 26.15 -12.39 -5.00
N GLY A 309 24.97 -12.56 -4.43
CA GLY A 309 24.76 -13.18 -3.11
C GLY A 309 24.93 -12.24 -1.92
N ARG A 310 25.27 -10.95 -2.13
CA ARG A 310 25.27 -9.97 -1.06
C ARG A 310 23.84 -9.69 -0.58
N GLN A 311 23.72 -9.39 0.71
CA GLN A 311 22.46 -9.00 1.33
C GLN A 311 22.46 -7.49 1.58
N LEU A 312 21.40 -6.81 1.16
CA LEU A 312 21.18 -5.39 1.48
C LEU A 312 20.00 -5.27 2.42
N LEU A 313 20.13 -4.46 3.47
CA LEU A 313 19.08 -4.08 4.40
C LEU A 313 19.05 -2.56 4.52
N VAL A 314 17.86 -1.98 4.35
CA VAL A 314 17.59 -0.56 4.65
C VAL A 314 16.73 -0.51 5.90
N TYR A 315 17.24 0.17 6.93
CA TYR A 315 16.60 0.29 8.23
C TYR A 315 17.13 1.51 9.00
N ASN A 316 16.42 1.92 10.04
CA ASN A 316 16.87 2.93 10.98
C ASN A 316 17.73 2.29 12.07
N HIS A 317 19.03 2.65 12.11
CA HIS A 317 20.00 2.14 13.09
C HIS A 317 19.93 2.94 14.41
N THR A 318 18.84 2.80 15.16
CA THR A 318 18.63 3.47 16.45
C THR A 318 17.76 2.60 17.37
N THR A 319 17.67 2.96 18.65
CA THR A 319 16.66 2.44 19.59
C THR A 319 15.62 3.53 19.89
N GLY A 320 14.52 3.20 20.56
CA GLY A 320 13.46 4.15 20.92
C GLY A 320 13.88 5.25 21.90
N ASP A 321 15.00 5.09 22.60
CA ASP A 321 15.50 5.96 23.69
C ASP A 321 16.11 7.31 23.25
N GLY A 322 15.86 7.77 22.01
CA GLY A 322 16.30 9.08 21.53
C GLY A 322 15.33 10.23 21.89
N PRO A 323 15.78 11.50 21.96
CA PRO A 323 14.87 12.63 22.07
C PRO A 323 13.96 12.68 20.83
N GLN A 324 12.72 12.23 21.00
CA GLN A 324 11.67 12.33 19.99
C GLN A 324 11.23 13.80 19.90
N PRO A 325 11.04 14.39 18.71
CA PRO A 325 10.21 15.57 18.59
C PRO A 325 8.83 15.23 19.17
N PRO A 326 8.19 16.13 19.94
CA PRO A 326 6.94 15.82 20.63
C PRO A 326 5.90 15.33 19.62
N HIS A 327 5.62 14.03 19.67
CA HIS A 327 4.49 13.43 18.98
C HIS A 327 3.24 13.81 19.76
N GLU A 328 2.42 14.70 19.21
CA GLU A 328 1.01 14.81 19.61
C GLU A 328 0.31 13.51 19.19
N ARG A 329 0.39 12.48 20.04
CA ARG A 329 -0.62 11.44 20.03
C ARG A 329 -1.87 12.08 20.62
N GLN A 330 -2.87 12.33 19.78
CA GLN A 330 -4.24 12.49 20.25
C GLN A 330 -4.64 11.13 20.85
N ASP A 331 -4.44 10.99 22.14
CA ASP A 331 -5.11 9.95 22.92
C ASP A 331 -6.60 10.27 22.87
N HIS A 332 -7.32 9.63 21.95
CA HIS A 332 -8.76 9.43 22.11
C HIS A 332 -8.94 8.39 23.22
N LYS A 333 -8.88 8.86 24.47
CA LYS A 333 -9.41 8.15 25.63
C LYS A 333 -10.62 8.93 26.12
N GLU A 334 -11.79 8.31 25.99
CA GLU A 334 -12.91 8.57 26.90
C GLU A 334 -12.55 8.09 28.32
#